data_AF-A0A929G756-F1
#
_entry.id   AF-A0A929G756-F1
#
_cell.length_a   1.000
_cell.length_b   1.000
_cell.length_c   1.000
_cell.angle_alpha   90.00
_cell.angle_beta   90.00
_cell.angle_gamma   90.00
#
_symmetry.space_group_name_H-M   'P 1'
#
loop_
_entity.id
_entity.type
_entity.pdbx_description
1 polymer ?
#
loop_
_entity_poly.entity_id
_entity_poly.type
_entity_poly.pdbx_seq_one_letter_code
_entity_poly.pdbx_strand_id
1 'polypeptide(L)'
;MMKLLWRWSLLIWLCVLCVAAACARSAPEQLPGEGGAAKPVESSAPAAPMVASPLALSPSPAYPGTYAGTPTPNPTPASRSDDPGVESYVVQPGETLGLIAAVFGCTVEEIVAVNGLPDEDSISIGQTLVIPIAATETGPALKLIPDSELVYGPAYVHFDLEGFVAGRGGYLADYAEEVEGRLLTGVEIVQLVSQRFSVGPRVLLALLELQAGWVTDPQPAAGTLVYPLGYVQEYHEGLFQQLSGAAVWLNEGYYGWKRGDSVTVHLTDGSRAAIAPGLNPGTAGVQNCLAELCITWDEWLALTGPDGFLVTYESLFGNPFAYTVDPLVPPDLVQPELRLPWESGHTW
;
A
#
# COMPACT_ATOMS: atom_id res chain seq x y z
N MET A 1 -45.94 3.25 -48.04
CA MET A 1 -45.62 2.21 -47.04
C MET A 1 -44.65 1.13 -47.54
N MET A 2 -44.73 0.66 -48.79
CA MET A 2 -43.86 -0.45 -49.28
C MET A 2 -42.40 -0.06 -49.64
N LYS A 3 -42.09 1.23 -49.81
CA LYS A 3 -40.71 1.71 -50.08
C LYS A 3 -39.89 2.04 -48.83
N LEU A 4 -40.50 2.14 -47.65
CA LEU A 4 -39.80 2.45 -46.39
C LEU A 4 -39.29 1.16 -45.71
N LEU A 5 -40.06 0.07 -45.79
CA LEU A 5 -39.67 -1.26 -45.31
C LEU A 5 -38.49 -1.85 -46.10
N TRP A 6 -38.41 -1.61 -47.43
CA TRP A 6 -37.27 -2.05 -48.25
C TRP A 6 -35.95 -1.41 -47.80
N ARG A 7 -35.96 -0.11 -47.45
CA ARG A 7 -34.75 0.62 -47.05
C ARG A 7 -34.19 0.10 -45.71
N TRP A 8 -35.05 -0.37 -44.82
CA TRP A 8 -34.63 -0.95 -43.53
C TRP A 8 -34.13 -2.38 -43.70
N SER A 9 -34.74 -3.20 -44.56
CA SER A 9 -34.23 -4.53 -44.89
C SER A 9 -32.87 -4.50 -45.59
N LEU A 10 -32.61 -3.48 -46.43
CA LEU A 10 -31.31 -3.31 -47.09
C LEU A 10 -30.22 -2.87 -46.09
N LEU A 11 -30.54 -2.01 -45.13
CA LEU A 11 -29.63 -1.59 -44.06
C LEU A 11 -29.31 -2.74 -43.09
N ILE A 12 -30.29 -3.56 -42.74
CA ILE A 12 -30.09 -4.75 -41.89
C ILE A 12 -29.19 -5.77 -42.59
N TRP A 13 -29.39 -6.02 -43.89
CA TRP A 13 -28.51 -6.91 -44.65
C TRP A 13 -27.09 -6.34 -44.83
N LEU A 14 -26.94 -5.02 -44.99
CA LEU A 14 -25.62 -4.39 -45.05
C LEU A 14 -24.87 -4.48 -43.72
N CYS A 15 -25.57 -4.30 -42.58
CA CYS A 15 -25.00 -4.43 -41.24
C CYS A 15 -24.61 -5.89 -40.92
N VAL A 16 -25.41 -6.88 -41.32
CA VAL A 16 -25.07 -8.30 -41.14
C VAL A 16 -23.87 -8.71 -42.00
N LEU A 17 -23.73 -8.15 -43.22
CA LEU A 17 -22.54 -8.37 -44.04
C LEU A 17 -21.27 -7.71 -43.46
N CYS A 18 -21.40 -6.54 -42.83
CA CYS A 18 -20.29 -5.87 -42.15
C CYS A 18 -19.85 -6.61 -40.87
N VAL A 19 -20.77 -7.27 -40.15
CA VAL A 19 -20.45 -8.10 -38.98
C VAL A 19 -19.80 -9.44 -39.39
N ALA A 20 -20.21 -10.02 -40.53
CA ALA A 20 -19.60 -11.24 -41.05
C ALA A 20 -18.23 -11.03 -41.73
N ALA A 21 -17.94 -9.82 -42.21
CA ALA A 21 -16.63 -9.46 -42.78
C ALA A 21 -15.62 -8.93 -41.73
N ALA A 22 -16.06 -8.71 -40.48
CA ALA A 22 -15.20 -8.21 -39.39
C ALA A 22 -14.55 -9.32 -38.54
N CYS A 23 -14.86 -10.59 -38.76
CA CYS A 23 -14.26 -11.72 -38.06
C CYS A 23 -13.73 -12.78 -39.04
N ALA A 24 -12.62 -12.46 -39.70
CA ALA A 24 -11.69 -13.46 -40.21
C ALA A 24 -10.27 -12.85 -40.26
N ARG A 25 -9.69 -12.57 -39.10
CA ARG A 25 -8.23 -12.54 -38.97
C ARG A 25 -7.81 -13.95 -38.59
N SER A 26 -7.05 -14.58 -39.48
CA SER A 26 -6.37 -15.85 -39.22
C SER A 26 -5.53 -15.74 -37.96
N ALA A 27 -5.67 -16.74 -37.08
CA ALA A 27 -4.88 -16.91 -35.87
C ALA A 27 -3.38 -16.81 -36.22
N PRO A 28 -2.56 -16.06 -35.45
CA PRO A 28 -1.13 -16.20 -35.56
C PRO A 28 -0.76 -17.61 -35.11
N GLU A 29 -0.01 -18.29 -35.98
CA GLU A 29 0.57 -19.60 -35.76
C GLU A 29 1.37 -19.59 -34.46
N GLN A 30 0.96 -20.44 -33.51
CA GLN A 30 1.55 -20.55 -32.19
C GLN A 30 2.93 -21.20 -32.33
N LEU A 31 3.97 -20.39 -32.45
CA LEU A 31 5.34 -20.83 -32.23
C LEU A 31 5.48 -21.18 -30.73
N PRO A 32 6.10 -22.32 -30.38
CA PRO A 32 6.27 -22.68 -28.98
C PRO A 32 7.32 -21.75 -28.35
N GLY A 33 6.84 -20.80 -27.54
CA GLY A 33 7.66 -19.80 -26.85
C GLY A 33 7.16 -19.57 -25.43
N GLU A 34 7.83 -20.25 -24.49
CA GLU A 34 8.11 -19.84 -23.12
C GLU A 34 7.07 -18.98 -22.38
N GLY A 35 6.17 -19.66 -21.66
CA GLY A 35 5.62 -19.11 -20.41
C GLY A 35 6.72 -19.05 -19.37
N GLY A 36 7.43 -17.92 -19.33
CA GLY A 36 8.41 -17.62 -18.30
C GLY A 36 7.72 -17.28 -16.99
N ALA A 37 7.49 -18.27 -16.15
CA ALA A 37 7.53 -18.02 -14.71
C ALA A 37 8.90 -17.38 -14.41
N ALA A 38 8.92 -16.27 -13.67
CA ALA A 38 10.16 -15.67 -13.20
C ALA A 38 10.93 -16.73 -12.39
N LYS A 39 11.94 -17.35 -13.03
CA LYS A 39 12.89 -18.24 -12.39
C LYS A 39 14.16 -17.44 -12.09
N PRO A 40 14.87 -17.76 -10.99
CA PRO A 40 16.20 -17.21 -10.77
C PRO A 40 17.09 -17.55 -11.98
N VAL A 41 17.79 -16.55 -12.50
CA VAL A 41 18.83 -16.79 -13.51
C VAL A 41 20.00 -17.48 -12.80
N GLU A 42 20.16 -18.77 -13.07
CA GLU A 42 21.31 -19.55 -12.60
C GLU A 42 22.56 -19.12 -13.39
N SER A 43 23.41 -18.28 -12.77
CA SER A 43 24.67 -17.82 -13.36
C SER A 43 25.69 -18.97 -13.36
N SER A 44 25.97 -19.54 -14.54
CA SER A 44 27.05 -20.50 -14.73
C SER A 44 28.22 -19.87 -15.51
N ALA A 45 29.14 -19.25 -14.78
CA ALA A 45 30.53 -19.08 -15.22
C ALA A 45 31.47 -19.06 -14.00
N PRO A 46 32.60 -19.79 -14.02
CA PRO A 46 33.46 -19.89 -12.84
C PRO A 46 34.26 -18.59 -12.69
N ALA A 47 33.89 -17.79 -11.69
CA ALA A 47 34.72 -16.68 -11.23
C ALA A 47 35.94 -17.25 -10.48
N ALA A 48 37.13 -16.86 -10.91
CA ALA A 48 38.38 -17.10 -10.19
C ALA A 48 38.28 -16.54 -8.76
N PRO A 49 38.95 -17.15 -7.75
CA PRO A 49 38.80 -16.73 -6.36
C PRO A 49 39.46 -15.37 -6.16
N MET A 50 38.65 -14.31 -6.17
CA MET A 50 39.01 -13.07 -5.49
C MET A 50 38.93 -13.36 -3.99
N VAL A 51 40.10 -13.33 -3.34
CA VAL A 51 40.20 -13.31 -1.89
C VAL A 51 39.56 -12.01 -1.43
N ALA A 52 38.26 -12.06 -1.12
CA ALA A 52 37.57 -10.99 -0.44
C ALA A 52 38.20 -10.84 0.94
N SER A 53 38.91 -9.73 1.13
CA SER A 53 39.27 -9.30 2.49
C SER A 53 37.95 -9.04 3.22
N PRO A 54 37.70 -9.62 4.40
CA PRO A 54 36.52 -9.29 5.17
C PRO A 54 36.69 -7.84 5.64
N LEU A 55 36.07 -6.91 4.92
CA LEU A 55 35.72 -5.63 5.50
C LEU A 55 34.76 -5.97 6.64
N ALA A 56 35.23 -5.81 7.87
CA ALA A 56 34.37 -5.88 9.03
C ALA A 56 33.31 -4.79 8.86
N LEU A 57 32.11 -5.19 8.45
CA LEU A 57 30.93 -4.33 8.43
C LEU A 57 30.73 -3.86 9.87
N SER A 58 30.96 -2.56 10.09
CA SER A 58 30.43 -1.93 11.29
C SER A 58 28.91 -1.88 11.09
N PRO A 59 28.09 -2.39 12.04
CA PRO A 59 26.66 -2.18 11.97
C PRO A 59 26.41 -0.67 11.82
N SER A 60 25.54 -0.30 10.87
CA SER A 60 24.96 1.04 10.84
C SER A 60 24.59 1.38 12.29
N PRO A 61 25.11 2.49 12.86
CA PRO A 61 25.03 2.72 14.29
C PRO A 61 23.55 2.69 14.68
N ALA A 62 23.16 1.62 15.37
CA ALA A 62 21.94 1.61 16.15
C ALA A 62 21.99 2.89 16.98
N TYR A 63 20.94 3.71 16.90
CA TYR A 63 20.90 4.98 17.60
C TYR A 63 21.36 4.74 19.05
N PRO A 64 22.48 5.36 19.51
CA PRO A 64 23.16 4.93 20.74
C PRO A 64 22.39 5.26 22.02
N GLY A 65 21.20 5.84 21.89
CA GLY A 65 20.28 6.06 23.01
C GLY A 65 19.29 4.93 23.15
N THR A 66 19.31 4.24 24.29
CA THR A 66 18.10 3.57 24.79
C THR A 66 17.04 4.64 25.06
N TYR A 67 16.14 4.86 24.10
CA TYR A 67 14.94 5.64 24.36
C TYR A 67 14.09 4.87 25.37
N ALA A 68 14.11 5.33 26.62
CA ALA A 68 13.37 4.78 27.75
C ALA A 68 12.03 5.52 28.00
N GLY A 69 11.66 6.44 27.09
CA GLY A 69 10.38 7.13 27.16
C GLY A 69 9.25 6.25 26.65
N THR A 70 8.07 6.37 27.25
CA THR A 70 6.83 5.91 26.61
C THR A 70 6.32 7.03 25.70
N PRO A 71 5.86 6.71 24.47
CA PRO A 71 5.22 7.70 23.61
C PRO A 71 4.04 8.36 24.33
N THR A 72 4.06 9.67 24.50
CA THR A 72 2.95 10.41 25.10
C THR A 72 1.79 10.48 24.11
N PRO A 73 0.51 10.36 24.54
CA PRO A 73 -0.63 10.50 23.64
C PRO A 73 -0.64 11.84 22.88
N ASN A 74 -1.02 11.83 21.60
CA ASN A 74 -1.21 13.04 20.82
C ASN A 74 -2.61 13.64 21.07
N PRO A 75 -2.81 14.95 20.87
CA PRO A 75 -4.16 15.49 20.82
C PRO A 75 -4.93 14.80 19.68
N THR A 76 -6.19 14.42 19.95
CA THR A 76 -7.06 13.86 18.91
C THR A 76 -7.47 14.99 17.96
N PRO A 77 -7.46 14.77 16.62
CA PRO A 77 -7.86 15.78 15.66
C PRO A 77 -9.25 16.36 15.98
N ALA A 78 -9.36 17.70 15.99
CA ALA A 78 -10.59 18.41 16.36
C ALA A 78 -11.77 18.15 15.39
N SER A 79 -11.47 17.71 14.16
CA SER A 79 -12.44 17.34 13.13
C SER A 79 -13.01 15.93 13.30
N ARG A 80 -12.65 15.18 14.36
CA ARG A 80 -13.37 13.96 14.76
C ARG A 80 -14.74 14.40 15.28
N SER A 81 -15.61 14.82 14.37
CA SER A 81 -17.01 15.09 14.66
C SER A 81 -17.62 13.81 15.22
N ASP A 82 -18.46 13.96 16.25
CA ASP A 82 -19.47 12.98 16.66
C ASP A 82 -20.54 12.84 15.55
N ASP A 83 -20.10 12.70 14.29
CA ASP A 83 -20.94 12.51 13.14
C ASP A 83 -21.69 11.19 13.35
N PRO A 84 -22.99 11.10 13.04
CA PRO A 84 -23.81 9.89 13.20
C PRO A 84 -23.28 8.64 12.47
N GLY A 85 -22.09 8.71 11.87
CA GLY A 85 -21.44 7.64 11.15
C GLY A 85 -22.24 7.29 9.92
N VAL A 86 -22.72 8.31 9.22
CA VAL A 86 -23.44 8.18 7.95
C VAL A 86 -23.04 9.29 6.98
N GLU A 87 -22.77 8.94 5.73
CA GLU A 87 -22.46 9.87 4.64
C GLU A 87 -23.60 9.89 3.61
N SER A 88 -23.86 11.03 2.98
CA SER A 88 -24.86 11.13 1.90
C SER A 88 -24.20 10.98 0.54
N TYR A 89 -24.61 9.96 -0.22
CA TYR A 89 -24.07 9.64 -1.54
C TYR A 89 -25.13 9.72 -2.63
N VAL A 90 -24.80 10.26 -3.80
CA VAL A 90 -25.72 10.28 -4.96
C VAL A 90 -25.26 9.24 -5.97
N VAL A 91 -26.10 8.24 -6.24
CA VAL A 91 -25.81 7.12 -7.15
C VAL A 91 -25.47 7.64 -8.55
N GLN A 92 -24.29 7.27 -9.06
CA GLN A 92 -23.83 7.63 -10.39
C GLN A 92 -24.26 6.60 -11.45
N PRO A 93 -24.30 6.97 -12.74
CA PRO A 93 -24.63 6.04 -13.82
C PRO A 93 -23.70 4.82 -13.86
N GLY A 94 -24.28 3.61 -13.78
CA GLY A 94 -23.54 2.35 -13.90
C GLY A 94 -23.02 1.77 -12.58
N GLU A 95 -23.31 2.41 -11.45
CA GLU A 95 -22.95 1.88 -10.12
C GLU A 95 -23.96 0.84 -9.63
N THR A 96 -23.48 -0.09 -8.82
CA THR A 96 -24.27 -1.06 -8.07
C THR A 96 -24.07 -0.81 -6.57
N LEU A 97 -24.98 -1.29 -5.71
CA LEU A 97 -24.75 -1.20 -4.27
C LEU A 97 -23.47 -1.90 -3.84
N GLY A 98 -23.09 -3.00 -4.48
CA GLY A 98 -21.83 -3.68 -4.20
C GLY A 98 -20.59 -2.79 -4.46
N LEU A 99 -20.59 -2.02 -5.56
CA LEU A 99 -19.49 -1.10 -5.85
C LEU A 99 -19.46 0.07 -4.85
N ILE A 100 -20.62 0.62 -4.51
CA ILE A 100 -20.73 1.70 -3.53
C ILE A 100 -20.29 1.20 -2.15
N ALA A 101 -20.76 0.04 -1.72
CA ALA A 101 -20.39 -0.60 -0.46
C ALA A 101 -18.87 -0.81 -0.36
N ALA A 102 -18.24 -1.29 -1.44
CA ALA A 102 -16.80 -1.46 -1.50
C ALA A 102 -16.04 -0.12 -1.39
N VAL A 103 -16.53 0.94 -2.03
CA VAL A 103 -15.90 2.28 -1.99
C VAL A 103 -15.96 2.90 -0.59
N PHE A 104 -17.08 2.73 0.12
CA PHE A 104 -17.28 3.30 1.45
C PHE A 104 -16.94 2.34 2.60
N GLY A 105 -16.47 1.13 2.28
CA GLY A 105 -16.11 0.09 3.24
C GLY A 105 -17.22 -0.26 4.22
N CYS A 106 -18.44 -0.46 3.70
CA CYS A 106 -19.61 -0.96 4.43
C CYS A 106 -20.20 -2.16 3.68
N THR A 107 -21.28 -2.77 4.19
CA THR A 107 -21.94 -3.88 3.46
C THR A 107 -23.17 -3.42 2.69
N VAL A 108 -23.55 -4.20 1.66
CA VAL A 108 -24.78 -3.96 0.89
C VAL A 108 -26.01 -4.02 1.81
N GLU A 109 -26.03 -4.96 2.74
CA GLU A 109 -27.10 -5.14 3.72
C GLU A 109 -27.26 -3.92 4.62
N GLU A 110 -26.14 -3.31 5.04
CA GLU A 110 -26.17 -2.09 5.84
C GLU A 110 -26.76 -0.91 5.05
N ILE A 111 -26.38 -0.74 3.78
CA ILE A 111 -26.94 0.30 2.90
C ILE A 111 -28.44 0.06 2.69
N VAL A 112 -28.84 -1.18 2.39
CA VAL A 112 -30.25 -1.57 2.19
C VAL A 112 -31.07 -1.29 3.45
N ALA A 113 -30.56 -1.68 4.63
CA ALA A 113 -31.25 -1.49 5.90
C ALA A 113 -31.41 0.00 6.27
N VAL A 114 -30.35 0.80 6.13
CA VAL A 114 -30.37 2.23 6.44
C VAL A 114 -31.28 3.02 5.50
N ASN A 115 -31.34 2.65 4.22
CA ASN A 115 -32.17 3.33 3.22
C ASN A 115 -33.57 2.74 3.07
N GLY A 116 -33.89 1.65 3.78
CA GLY A 116 -35.17 0.95 3.67
C GLY A 116 -35.44 0.40 2.26
N LEU A 117 -34.39 -0.04 1.56
CA LEU A 117 -34.52 -0.60 0.22
C LEU A 117 -35.12 -2.03 0.30
N PRO A 118 -35.92 -2.45 -0.69
CA PRO A 118 -36.51 -3.78 -0.69
C PRO A 118 -35.50 -4.88 -1.05
N ASP A 119 -34.50 -4.57 -1.88
CA ASP A 119 -33.40 -5.45 -2.28
C ASP A 119 -32.18 -4.64 -2.78
N GLU A 120 -31.09 -5.33 -3.11
CA GLU A 120 -29.81 -4.74 -3.54
C GLU A 120 -29.82 -4.11 -4.93
N ASP A 121 -30.77 -4.51 -5.79
CA ASP A 121 -30.91 -4.02 -7.16
C ASP A 121 -31.86 -2.82 -7.26
N SER A 122 -32.49 -2.43 -6.15
CA SER A 122 -33.52 -1.40 -6.08
C SER A 122 -32.97 0.03 -5.98
N ILE A 123 -31.88 0.32 -6.68
CA ILE A 123 -31.30 1.66 -6.77
C ILE A 123 -31.53 2.31 -8.14
N SER A 124 -31.63 3.63 -8.15
CA SER A 124 -31.78 4.44 -9.37
C SER A 124 -30.68 5.47 -9.50
N ILE A 125 -30.27 5.78 -10.73
CA ILE A 125 -29.33 6.84 -11.03
C ILE A 125 -29.85 8.17 -10.47
N GLY A 126 -29.01 8.91 -9.74
CA GLY A 126 -29.37 10.17 -9.09
C GLY A 126 -30.10 10.02 -7.76
N GLN A 127 -30.34 8.79 -7.28
CA GLN A 127 -30.88 8.54 -5.95
C GLN A 127 -29.85 8.93 -4.88
N THR A 128 -30.30 9.67 -3.87
CA THR A 128 -29.48 9.92 -2.68
C THR A 128 -29.62 8.75 -1.70
N LEU A 129 -28.50 8.14 -1.37
CA LEU A 129 -28.35 7.11 -0.36
C LEU A 129 -27.70 7.70 0.90
N VAL A 130 -28.08 7.14 2.04
CA VAL A 130 -27.39 7.30 3.32
C VAL A 130 -26.47 6.09 3.49
N ILE A 131 -25.17 6.30 3.49
CA ILE A 131 -24.16 5.26 3.57
C ILE A 131 -23.66 5.20 5.00
N PRO A 132 -23.84 4.08 5.72
CA PRO A 132 -23.25 3.95 7.04
C PRO A 132 -21.73 3.91 6.91
N ILE A 133 -21.04 4.76 7.67
CA ILE A 133 -19.57 4.83 7.80
C ILE A 133 -19.12 4.78 9.27
N ALA A 134 -20.05 4.56 10.21
CA ALA A 134 -19.76 4.42 11.63
C ALA A 134 -18.81 3.26 11.88
N ALA A 135 -17.77 3.51 12.68
CA ALA A 135 -17.00 2.42 13.26
C ALA A 135 -17.88 1.60 14.21
N THR A 136 -17.78 0.28 14.12
CA THR A 136 -18.47 -0.65 15.03
C THR A 136 -17.61 -0.94 16.26
N GLU A 137 -16.30 -0.85 16.11
CA GLU A 137 -15.31 -1.14 17.15
C GLU A 137 -14.31 0.01 17.34
N THR A 138 -13.53 -0.02 18.41
CA THR A 138 -12.37 0.88 18.60
C THR A 138 -11.08 0.07 18.63
N GLY A 139 -10.13 0.43 17.77
CA GLY A 139 -8.83 -0.22 17.67
C GLY A 139 -7.91 0.03 18.88
N PRO A 140 -6.72 -0.59 18.88
CA PRO A 140 -5.78 -0.45 20.00
C PRO A 140 -5.20 0.96 20.09
N ALA A 141 -5.03 1.45 21.32
CA ALA A 141 -4.38 2.73 21.62
C ALA A 141 -2.83 2.64 21.66
N LEU A 142 -2.26 1.53 21.18
CA LEU A 142 -0.82 1.33 21.10
C LEU A 142 -0.24 2.19 19.97
N LYS A 143 0.76 3.01 20.29
CA LYS A 143 1.52 3.74 19.27
C LYS A 143 2.60 2.84 18.69
N LEU A 144 2.58 2.69 17.36
CA LEU A 144 3.49 1.80 16.64
C LEU A 144 4.78 2.52 16.24
N ILE A 145 4.68 3.73 15.69
CA ILE A 145 5.83 4.53 15.23
C ILE A 145 5.60 6.04 15.44
N PRO A 146 6.65 6.88 15.53
CA PRO A 146 6.51 8.33 15.43
C PRO A 146 6.23 8.78 13.98
N ASP A 147 5.72 10.00 13.82
CA ASP A 147 5.43 10.59 12.50
C ASP A 147 6.68 10.68 11.60
N SER A 148 7.84 10.94 12.20
CA SER A 148 9.13 11.02 11.52
C SER A 148 9.65 9.68 11.00
N GLU A 149 9.11 8.55 11.47
CA GLU A 149 9.38 7.24 10.89
C GLU A 149 8.47 6.93 9.71
N LEU A 150 7.22 7.40 9.71
CA LEU A 150 6.38 7.18 8.53
C LEU A 150 6.86 8.00 7.35
N VAL A 151 7.20 9.27 7.57
CA VAL A 151 7.61 10.18 6.51
C VAL A 151 9.09 10.01 6.19
N TYR A 152 9.42 9.82 4.91
CA TYR A 152 10.80 9.82 4.45
C TYR A 152 11.42 11.21 4.60
N GLY A 153 12.14 11.42 5.70
CA GLY A 153 12.66 12.73 6.10
C GLY A 153 13.88 12.65 7.02
N PRO A 154 14.06 13.62 7.93
CA PRO A 154 15.28 13.76 8.73
C PRO A 154 15.70 12.52 9.54
N ALA A 155 14.75 11.67 9.95
CA ALA A 155 15.03 10.43 10.67
C ALA A 155 15.85 9.41 9.84
N TYR A 156 15.93 9.60 8.53
CA TYR A 156 16.60 8.69 7.59
C TYR A 156 17.96 9.19 7.09
N VAL A 157 18.41 10.39 7.48
CA VAL A 157 19.68 11.00 7.00
C VAL A 157 20.90 10.11 7.26
N HIS A 158 20.86 9.29 8.32
CA HIS A 158 21.95 8.39 8.70
C HIS A 158 21.61 6.91 8.48
N PHE A 159 20.50 6.61 7.81
CA PHE A 159 20.11 5.24 7.55
C PHE A 159 20.75 4.73 6.25
N ASP A 160 21.79 3.93 6.41
CA ASP A 160 22.38 3.16 5.30
C ASP A 160 21.50 1.96 4.95
N LEU A 161 20.57 2.16 4.01
CA LEU A 161 19.64 1.13 3.56
C LEU A 161 20.36 -0.04 2.88
N GLU A 162 21.32 0.24 2.01
CA GLU A 162 22.07 -0.78 1.26
C GLU A 162 22.89 -1.66 2.20
N GLY A 163 23.69 -1.03 3.07
CA GLY A 163 24.47 -1.75 4.07
C GLY A 163 23.60 -2.52 5.07
N PHE A 164 22.42 -1.98 5.43
CA PHE A 164 21.47 -2.69 6.29
C PHE A 164 20.97 -3.98 5.64
N VAL A 165 20.41 -3.90 4.42
CA VAL A 165 19.84 -5.07 3.73
C VAL A 165 20.93 -6.12 3.45
N ALA A 166 22.09 -5.68 2.94
CA ALA A 166 23.23 -6.57 2.72
C ALA A 166 23.70 -7.25 4.01
N GLY A 167 23.69 -6.54 5.14
CA GLY A 167 24.07 -7.07 6.45
C GLY A 167 23.06 -8.07 7.05
N ARG A 168 21.80 -8.06 6.61
CA ARG A 168 20.78 -9.03 7.03
C ARG A 168 20.85 -10.33 6.24
N GLY A 169 21.18 -10.25 4.95
CA GLY A 169 21.40 -11.43 4.10
C GLY A 169 20.14 -12.26 3.82
N GLY A 170 18.95 -11.65 3.93
CA GLY A 170 17.70 -12.26 3.48
C GLY A 170 17.51 -12.18 1.97
N TYR A 171 16.40 -12.74 1.49
CA TYR A 171 16.07 -12.85 0.06
C TYR A 171 16.08 -11.50 -0.67
N LEU A 172 15.69 -10.41 0.01
CA LEU A 172 15.70 -9.06 -0.54
C LEU A 172 17.09 -8.61 -1.04
N ALA A 173 18.17 -9.10 -0.41
CA ALA A 173 19.54 -8.72 -0.75
C ALA A 173 19.97 -9.21 -2.14
N ASP A 174 19.43 -10.36 -2.57
CA ASP A 174 19.73 -10.97 -3.88
C ASP A 174 18.60 -10.73 -4.91
N TYR A 175 17.49 -10.12 -4.48
CA TYR A 175 16.33 -9.88 -5.33
C TYR A 175 16.59 -8.78 -6.36
N ALA A 176 16.07 -8.98 -7.58
CA ALA A 176 15.99 -7.96 -8.61
C ALA A 176 14.78 -8.18 -9.52
N GLU A 177 14.20 -7.11 -10.04
CA GLU A 177 13.10 -7.14 -11.01
C GLU A 177 13.21 -5.97 -12.00
N GLU A 178 12.51 -6.09 -13.12
CA GLU A 178 12.43 -5.00 -14.11
C GLU A 178 11.34 -4.00 -13.71
N VAL A 179 11.74 -2.77 -13.45
CA VAL A 179 10.85 -1.64 -13.15
C VAL A 179 11.05 -0.57 -14.21
N GLU A 180 9.99 -0.23 -14.93
CA GLU A 180 10.01 0.83 -15.96
C GLU A 180 11.12 0.65 -17.02
N GLY A 181 11.36 -0.60 -17.43
CA GLY A 181 12.37 -0.95 -18.43
C GLY A 181 13.81 -0.97 -17.91
N ARG A 182 14.00 -0.91 -16.58
CA ARG A 182 15.31 -1.01 -15.93
C ARG A 182 15.30 -2.14 -14.92
N LEU A 183 16.33 -2.98 -14.95
CA LEU A 183 16.56 -3.95 -13.88
C LEU A 183 17.02 -3.20 -12.62
N LEU A 184 16.27 -3.33 -11.54
CA LEU A 184 16.57 -2.75 -10.22
C LEU A 184 16.71 -3.86 -9.19
N THR A 185 17.64 -3.69 -8.25
CA THR A 185 17.78 -4.54 -7.06
C THR A 185 16.68 -4.26 -6.04
N GLY A 186 16.44 -5.21 -5.12
CA GLY A 186 15.47 -5.03 -4.03
C GLY A 186 15.70 -3.77 -3.20
N VAL A 187 16.97 -3.42 -2.94
CA VAL A 187 17.37 -2.19 -2.25
C VAL A 187 17.00 -0.94 -3.06
N GLU A 188 17.31 -0.93 -4.36
CA GLU A 188 16.96 0.19 -5.25
C GLU A 188 15.45 0.38 -5.35
N ILE A 189 14.67 -0.69 -5.31
CA ILE A 189 13.21 -0.64 -5.32
C ILE A 189 12.67 -0.04 -4.03
N VAL A 190 13.13 -0.49 -2.85
CA VAL A 190 12.74 0.11 -1.56
C VAL A 190 13.07 1.60 -1.53
N GLN A 191 14.27 1.97 -2.01
CA GLN A 191 14.70 3.37 -2.10
C GLN A 191 13.81 4.17 -3.07
N LEU A 192 13.49 3.61 -4.23
CA LEU A 192 12.63 4.23 -5.25
C LEU A 192 11.23 4.50 -4.70
N VAL A 193 10.62 3.52 -4.04
CA VAL A 193 9.29 3.68 -3.42
C VAL A 193 9.34 4.73 -2.31
N SER A 194 10.37 4.67 -1.45
CA SER A 194 10.54 5.65 -0.36
C SER A 194 10.59 7.09 -0.89
N GLN A 195 11.33 7.32 -1.98
CA GLN A 195 11.43 8.64 -2.63
C GLN A 195 10.12 9.08 -3.30
N ARG A 196 9.46 8.19 -4.05
CA ARG A 196 8.25 8.53 -4.80
C ARG A 196 7.06 8.84 -3.92
N PHE A 197 6.91 8.08 -2.85
CA PHE A 197 5.76 8.17 -1.95
C PHE A 197 6.08 8.95 -0.67
N SER A 198 7.34 9.37 -0.48
CA SER A 198 7.80 10.03 0.75
C SER A 198 7.54 9.19 2.01
N VAL A 199 7.70 7.87 1.90
CA VAL A 199 7.49 6.89 2.99
C VAL A 199 8.81 6.32 3.48
N GLY A 200 8.96 6.20 4.80
CA GLY A 200 10.19 5.74 5.43
C GLY A 200 10.58 4.29 5.06
N PRO A 201 11.83 4.03 4.62
CA PRO A 201 12.25 2.69 4.20
C PRO A 201 12.24 1.67 5.35
N ARG A 202 12.41 2.08 6.61
CA ARG A 202 12.31 1.15 7.76
C ARG A 202 10.89 0.59 7.92
N VAL A 203 9.88 1.41 7.69
CA VAL A 203 8.47 0.98 7.75
C VAL A 203 8.17 -0.01 6.62
N LEU A 204 8.64 0.27 5.38
CA LEU A 204 8.48 -0.64 4.24
C LEU A 204 9.18 -1.98 4.48
N LEU A 205 10.41 -1.96 5.00
CA LEU A 205 11.14 -3.18 5.36
C LEU A 205 10.46 -3.97 6.48
N ALA A 206 9.90 -3.29 7.49
CA ALA A 206 9.17 -3.96 8.57
C ALA A 206 7.89 -4.63 8.07
N LEU A 207 7.14 -4.00 7.15
CA LEU A 207 5.98 -4.62 6.51
C LEU A 207 6.38 -5.84 5.67
N LEU A 208 7.45 -5.71 4.89
CA LEU A 208 7.96 -6.79 4.05
C LEU A 208 8.45 -7.98 4.89
N GLU A 209 9.14 -7.72 6.00
CA GLU A 209 9.55 -8.75 6.94
C GLU A 209 8.34 -9.42 7.61
N LEU A 210 7.35 -8.63 8.04
CA LEU A 210 6.14 -9.12 8.69
C LEU A 210 5.34 -10.07 7.78
N GLN A 211 5.23 -9.74 6.50
CA GLN A 211 4.43 -10.51 5.55
C GLN A 211 5.18 -11.65 4.89
N ALA A 212 6.48 -11.47 4.60
CA ALA A 212 7.22 -12.41 3.77
C ALA A 212 8.57 -12.87 4.31
N GLY A 213 9.09 -12.23 5.37
CA GLY A 213 10.41 -12.55 5.90
C GLY A 213 11.58 -12.22 4.97
N TRP A 214 11.35 -11.45 3.90
CA TRP A 214 12.38 -11.25 2.87
C TRP A 214 13.61 -10.49 3.36
N VAL A 215 13.53 -9.77 4.49
CA VAL A 215 14.66 -9.00 5.00
C VAL A 215 15.66 -9.92 5.68
N THR A 216 15.21 -10.95 6.38
CA THR A 216 16.09 -11.84 7.17
C THR A 216 16.19 -13.28 6.67
N ASP A 217 15.16 -13.81 5.99
CA ASP A 217 15.15 -15.18 5.47
C ASP A 217 15.68 -15.21 4.03
N PRO A 218 16.80 -15.90 3.75
CA PRO A 218 17.30 -16.06 2.39
C PRO A 218 16.42 -16.97 1.53
N GLN A 219 15.52 -17.76 2.12
CA GLN A 219 14.66 -18.74 1.44
C GLN A 219 13.21 -18.66 1.94
N PRO A 220 12.53 -17.51 1.73
CA PRO A 220 11.17 -17.28 2.22
C PRO A 220 10.17 -18.23 1.56
N ALA A 221 8.97 -18.30 2.15
CA ALA A 221 7.91 -19.17 1.66
C ALA A 221 7.58 -18.89 0.18
N ALA A 222 7.48 -19.95 -0.63
CA ALA A 222 7.27 -19.82 -2.08
C ALA A 222 6.03 -18.99 -2.47
N GLY A 223 5.00 -18.96 -1.61
CA GLY A 223 3.79 -18.16 -1.84
C GLY A 223 4.02 -16.64 -1.76
N THR A 224 5.09 -16.18 -1.12
CA THR A 224 5.39 -14.75 -0.96
C THR A 224 6.26 -14.21 -2.10
N LEU A 225 6.79 -15.07 -2.96
CA LEU A 225 7.71 -14.69 -4.05
C LEU A 225 7.06 -13.80 -5.12
N VAL A 226 5.75 -13.92 -5.31
CA VAL A 226 4.99 -13.15 -6.31
C VAL A 226 4.30 -11.95 -5.66
N TYR A 227 3.73 -12.14 -4.47
CA TYR A 227 3.00 -11.13 -3.69
C TYR A 227 3.62 -11.00 -2.29
N PRO A 228 4.79 -10.35 -2.15
CA PRO A 228 5.49 -10.22 -0.87
C PRO A 228 4.70 -9.55 0.26
N LEU A 229 3.64 -8.78 -0.02
CA LEU A 229 2.77 -8.24 1.02
C LEU A 229 1.43 -8.98 1.12
N GLY A 230 1.24 -10.06 0.36
CA GLY A 230 0.10 -10.97 0.49
C GLY A 230 -1.19 -10.52 -0.20
N TYR A 231 -1.32 -9.24 -0.58
CA TYR A 231 -2.49 -8.77 -1.32
C TYR A 231 -2.37 -9.11 -2.81
N VAL A 232 -3.39 -9.82 -3.33
CA VAL A 232 -3.40 -10.34 -4.70
C VAL A 232 -4.28 -9.47 -5.58
N GLN A 233 -3.66 -8.76 -6.52
CA GLN A 233 -4.35 -7.96 -7.51
C GLN A 233 -3.67 -8.09 -8.87
N GLU A 234 -4.47 -8.18 -9.93
CA GLU A 234 -3.94 -8.20 -11.30
C GLU A 234 -3.04 -6.98 -11.53
N TYR A 235 -1.88 -7.19 -12.17
CA TYR A 235 -0.85 -6.17 -12.42
C TYR A 235 -0.11 -5.61 -11.19
N HIS A 236 -0.32 -6.16 -9.98
CA HIS A 236 0.40 -5.77 -8.76
C HIS A 236 1.38 -6.84 -8.26
N GLU A 237 1.94 -7.62 -9.19
CA GLU A 237 3.00 -8.58 -8.92
C GLU A 237 4.35 -7.90 -8.69
N GLY A 238 5.21 -8.53 -7.91
CA GLY A 238 6.57 -8.07 -7.68
C GLY A 238 6.70 -7.04 -6.56
N LEU A 239 7.95 -6.77 -6.17
CA LEU A 239 8.25 -5.97 -4.98
C LEU A 239 7.81 -4.52 -5.15
N PHE A 240 8.06 -3.93 -6.32
CA PHE A 240 7.80 -2.53 -6.61
C PHE A 240 6.30 -2.22 -6.52
N GLN A 241 5.44 -3.04 -7.13
CA GLN A 241 4.00 -2.81 -7.07
C GLN A 241 3.47 -3.02 -5.65
N GLN A 242 3.91 -4.10 -4.99
CA GLN A 242 3.48 -4.42 -3.64
C GLN A 242 3.82 -3.31 -2.65
N LEU A 243 5.08 -2.84 -2.65
CA LEU A 243 5.51 -1.73 -1.79
C LEU A 243 4.88 -0.39 -2.18
N SER A 244 4.62 -0.15 -3.47
CA SER A 244 3.93 1.08 -3.92
C SER A 244 2.51 1.17 -3.36
N GLY A 245 1.73 0.08 -3.42
CA GLY A 245 0.39 0.05 -2.82
C GLY A 245 0.44 0.25 -1.30
N ALA A 246 1.36 -0.43 -0.60
CA ALA A 246 1.55 -0.20 0.83
C ALA A 246 1.91 1.25 1.16
N ALA A 247 2.75 1.89 0.36
CA ALA A 247 3.10 3.30 0.55
C ALA A 247 1.92 4.24 0.30
N VAL A 248 0.99 3.89 -0.59
CA VAL A 248 -0.30 4.62 -0.75
C VAL A 248 -1.12 4.50 0.52
N TRP A 249 -1.38 3.28 1.02
CA TRP A 249 -2.21 3.08 2.21
C TRP A 249 -1.61 3.69 3.48
N LEU A 250 -0.27 3.66 3.63
CA LEU A 250 0.43 4.36 4.71
C LEU A 250 0.16 5.87 4.66
N ASN A 251 0.25 6.48 3.47
CA ASN A 251 -0.01 7.91 3.29
C ASN A 251 -1.48 8.26 3.50
N GLU A 252 -2.42 7.44 3.01
CA GLU A 252 -3.85 7.66 3.20
C GLU A 252 -4.22 7.71 4.69
N GLY A 253 -3.75 6.74 5.49
CA GLY A 253 -3.96 6.76 6.94
C GLY A 253 -3.25 7.92 7.63
N TYR A 254 -2.01 8.22 7.27
CA TYR A 254 -1.24 9.32 7.86
C TYR A 254 -1.89 10.69 7.63
N TYR A 255 -2.17 11.04 6.36
CA TYR A 255 -2.75 12.33 6.00
C TYR A 255 -4.23 12.41 6.34
N GLY A 256 -4.96 11.29 6.23
CA GLY A 256 -6.36 11.19 6.64
C GLY A 256 -6.55 11.50 8.12
N TRP A 257 -5.73 10.91 8.99
CA TRP A 257 -5.74 11.22 10.42
C TRP A 257 -5.35 12.68 10.70
N LYS A 258 -4.33 13.21 10.01
CA LYS A 258 -3.87 14.59 10.20
C LYS A 258 -4.92 15.64 9.83
N ARG A 259 -5.72 15.38 8.79
CA ARG A 259 -6.85 16.24 8.41
C ARG A 259 -8.09 16.02 9.29
N GLY A 260 -8.21 14.81 9.86
CA GLY A 260 -9.37 14.35 10.60
C GLY A 260 -10.47 13.78 9.72
N ASP A 261 -10.18 13.54 8.43
CA ASP A 261 -11.14 13.02 7.44
C ASP A 261 -11.22 11.49 7.46
N SER A 262 -10.15 10.82 7.91
CA SER A 262 -10.11 9.35 8.04
C SER A 262 -9.66 8.98 9.45
N VAL A 263 -10.65 8.62 10.28
CA VAL A 263 -10.48 8.14 11.66
C VAL A 263 -11.00 6.72 11.83
N THR A 264 -11.43 6.08 10.74
CA THR A 264 -11.97 4.73 10.69
C THR A 264 -11.14 3.93 9.70
N VAL A 265 -10.77 2.74 10.12
CA VAL A 265 -10.14 1.72 9.29
C VAL A 265 -11.22 0.76 8.81
N HIS A 266 -11.18 0.42 7.53
CA HIS A 266 -12.09 -0.52 6.90
C HIS A 266 -11.37 -1.84 6.67
N LEU A 267 -12.03 -2.94 7.00
CA LEU A 267 -11.50 -4.29 6.78
C LEU A 267 -12.24 -4.95 5.61
N THR A 268 -11.57 -5.89 4.97
CA THR A 268 -12.09 -6.59 3.78
C THR A 268 -13.37 -7.38 4.07
N ASP A 269 -13.59 -7.80 5.32
CA ASP A 269 -14.82 -8.46 5.76
C ASP A 269 -16.01 -7.50 6.02
N GLY A 270 -15.83 -6.19 5.80
CA GLY A 270 -16.82 -5.14 6.05
C GLY A 270 -16.80 -4.58 7.48
N SER A 271 -15.97 -5.12 8.37
CA SER A 271 -15.80 -4.58 9.72
C SER A 271 -15.12 -3.22 9.70
N ARG A 272 -15.49 -2.35 10.65
CA ARG A 272 -14.97 -0.98 10.74
C ARG A 272 -14.46 -0.66 12.13
N ALA A 273 -13.24 -0.13 12.18
CA ALA A 273 -12.54 0.13 13.41
C ALA A 273 -12.18 1.60 13.55
N ALA A 274 -12.66 2.27 14.60
CA ALA A 274 -12.21 3.61 14.91
C ALA A 274 -10.74 3.55 15.36
N ILE A 275 -9.89 4.38 14.75
CA ILE A 275 -8.53 4.61 15.24
C ILE A 275 -8.64 5.24 16.64
N ALA A 276 -7.96 4.64 17.62
CA ALA A 276 -8.08 5.04 19.01
C ALA A 276 -7.73 6.53 19.22
N PRO A 277 -8.47 7.27 20.06
CA PRO A 277 -8.08 8.62 20.47
C PRO A 277 -6.67 8.62 21.07
N GLY A 278 -5.89 9.66 20.79
CA GLY A 278 -4.53 9.77 21.33
C GLY A 278 -3.41 9.23 20.46
N LEU A 279 -3.73 8.57 19.34
CA LEU A 279 -2.72 8.09 18.38
C LEU A 279 -2.13 9.22 17.54
N ASN A 280 -0.90 9.01 17.08
CA ASN A 280 -0.22 9.94 16.17
C ASN A 280 -0.49 9.56 14.69
N PRO A 281 -0.35 10.51 13.76
CA PRO A 281 -0.46 10.23 12.32
C PRO A 281 0.39 9.04 11.83
N GLY A 282 1.64 8.90 12.32
CA GLY A 282 2.52 7.79 11.93
C GLY A 282 1.91 6.42 12.20
N THR A 283 1.35 6.25 13.41
CA THR A 283 0.66 5.02 13.82
C THR A 283 -0.64 4.83 13.05
N ALA A 284 -1.42 5.89 12.82
CA ALA A 284 -2.64 5.82 12.04
C ALA A 284 -2.38 5.32 10.60
N GLY A 285 -1.29 5.79 9.97
CA GLY A 285 -0.85 5.29 8.66
C GLY A 285 -0.53 3.80 8.67
N VAL A 286 0.23 3.31 9.67
CA VAL A 286 0.55 1.88 9.80
C VAL A 286 -0.71 1.05 10.05
N GLN A 287 -1.60 1.49 10.94
CA GLN A 287 -2.86 0.80 11.23
C GLN A 287 -3.75 0.70 9.98
N ASN A 288 -3.81 1.77 9.16
CA ASN A 288 -4.52 1.77 7.89
C ASN A 288 -3.91 0.78 6.90
N CYS A 289 -2.59 0.82 6.71
CA CYS A 289 -1.92 -0.12 5.82
C CYS A 289 -2.11 -1.58 6.24
N LEU A 290 -2.02 -1.90 7.54
CA LEU A 290 -2.21 -3.28 8.01
C LEU A 290 -3.63 -3.79 7.80
N ALA A 291 -4.62 -2.91 7.72
CA ALA A 291 -6.00 -3.26 7.42
C ALA A 291 -6.15 -3.86 6.01
N GLU A 292 -5.45 -3.27 5.04
CA GLU A 292 -5.41 -3.72 3.65
C GLU A 292 -4.63 -5.02 3.47
N LEU A 293 -3.79 -5.38 4.45
CA LEU A 293 -2.99 -6.62 4.45
C LEU A 293 -3.65 -7.77 5.21
N CYS A 294 -4.87 -7.59 5.71
CA CYS A 294 -5.60 -8.63 6.45
C CYS A 294 -7.08 -8.67 6.06
N ILE A 295 -7.76 -9.74 6.45
CA ILE A 295 -9.16 -9.94 6.08
C ILE A 295 -10.06 -9.63 7.27
N THR A 296 -9.65 -10.09 8.45
CA THR A 296 -10.52 -10.11 9.63
C THR A 296 -10.09 -9.13 10.72
N TRP A 297 -11.06 -8.76 11.55
CA TRP A 297 -10.82 -7.97 12.76
C TRP A 297 -9.76 -8.56 13.69
N ASP A 298 -9.80 -9.87 13.94
CA ASP A 298 -8.86 -10.54 14.86
C ASP A 298 -7.43 -10.54 14.30
N GLU A 299 -7.27 -10.72 12.99
CA GLU A 299 -5.96 -10.57 12.32
C GLU A 299 -5.45 -9.14 12.42
N TRP A 300 -6.30 -8.15 12.16
CA TRP A 300 -5.93 -6.75 12.28
C TRP A 300 -5.51 -6.38 13.70
N LEU A 301 -6.24 -6.86 14.72
CA LEU A 301 -5.88 -6.68 16.13
C LEU A 301 -4.54 -7.34 16.48
N ALA A 302 -4.27 -8.53 15.92
CA ALA A 302 -2.99 -9.19 16.13
C ALA A 302 -1.83 -8.39 15.51
N LEU A 303 -2.01 -7.88 14.28
CA LEU A 303 -0.99 -7.11 13.56
C LEU A 303 -0.73 -5.73 14.17
N THR A 304 -1.77 -5.06 14.69
CA THR A 304 -1.69 -3.74 15.33
C THR A 304 -1.44 -3.80 16.84
N GLY A 305 -1.49 -5.01 17.40
CA GLY A 305 -1.19 -5.30 18.79
C GLY A 305 0.31 -5.35 19.11
N PRO A 306 0.66 -5.65 20.37
CA PRO A 306 2.05 -5.65 20.83
C PRO A 306 2.91 -6.72 20.15
N ASP A 307 2.31 -7.83 19.72
CA ASP A 307 3.04 -8.97 19.13
C ASP A 307 3.11 -8.94 17.59
N GLY A 308 2.53 -7.90 16.97
CA GLY A 308 2.46 -7.75 15.51
C GLY A 308 3.59 -6.89 14.95
N PHE A 309 3.21 -5.84 14.21
CA PHE A 309 4.14 -4.94 13.51
C PHE A 309 5.24 -4.38 14.42
N LEU A 310 4.89 -3.99 15.66
CA LEU A 310 5.85 -3.37 16.57
C LEU A 310 7.03 -4.29 16.87
N VAL A 311 6.78 -5.56 17.19
CA VAL A 311 7.84 -6.54 17.47
C VAL A 311 8.69 -6.81 16.23
N THR A 312 8.08 -6.88 15.04
CA THR A 312 8.85 -7.01 13.79
C THR A 312 9.76 -5.82 13.57
N TYR A 313 9.24 -4.60 13.73
CA TYR A 313 10.03 -3.37 13.63
C TYR A 313 11.18 -3.37 14.65
N GLU A 314 10.89 -3.69 15.92
CA GLU A 314 11.88 -3.70 16.99
C GLU A 314 12.98 -4.75 16.78
N SER A 315 12.64 -5.90 16.21
CA SER A 315 13.64 -6.92 15.89
C SER A 315 14.63 -6.47 14.81
N LEU A 316 14.16 -5.66 13.85
CA LEU A 316 14.98 -5.14 12.75
C LEU A 316 15.78 -3.89 13.14
N PHE A 317 15.14 -2.96 13.87
CA PHE A 317 15.62 -1.58 14.02
C PHE A 317 15.67 -1.09 15.49
N GLY A 318 15.22 -1.90 16.45
CA GLY A 318 15.04 -1.47 17.83
C GLY A 318 13.85 -0.53 18.00
N ASN A 319 13.82 0.22 19.10
CA ASN A 319 12.69 1.08 19.46
C ASN A 319 12.40 2.15 18.38
N PRO A 320 11.22 2.16 17.73
CA PRO A 320 10.90 3.14 16.69
C PRO A 320 10.92 4.59 17.18
N PHE A 321 10.60 4.83 18.45
CA PHE A 321 10.55 6.18 19.01
C PHE A 321 11.95 6.75 19.32
N ALA A 322 13.00 5.94 19.25
CA ALA A 322 14.38 6.43 19.27
C ALA A 322 14.71 7.31 18.05
N TYR A 323 13.91 7.21 16.98
CA TYR A 323 14.07 7.97 15.74
C TYR A 323 13.11 9.17 15.63
N THR A 324 12.52 9.60 16.75
CA THR A 324 11.57 10.72 16.77
C THR A 324 12.27 12.04 16.39
N VAL A 325 11.73 12.73 15.37
CA VAL A 325 12.06 14.12 15.03
C VAL A 325 10.77 14.94 15.10
N ASP A 326 10.69 15.84 16.08
CA ASP A 326 9.49 16.63 16.38
C ASP A 326 9.88 18.10 16.73
N PRO A 327 9.22 19.12 16.14
CA PRO A 327 8.22 19.02 15.08
C PRO A 327 8.83 18.56 13.76
N LEU A 328 8.15 17.63 13.07
CA LEU A 328 8.57 17.13 11.76
C LEU A 328 8.67 18.26 10.72
N VAL A 329 7.79 19.26 10.83
CA VAL A 329 7.85 20.52 10.08
C VAL A 329 8.27 21.62 11.05
N PRO A 330 9.53 22.07 11.02
CA PRO A 330 9.99 23.16 11.87
C PRO A 330 9.21 24.46 11.61
N PRO A 331 8.94 25.28 12.63
CA PRO A 331 8.21 26.54 12.46
C PRO A 331 8.98 27.57 11.62
N ASP A 332 10.29 27.40 11.51
CA ASP A 332 11.22 28.21 10.73
C ASP A 332 11.57 27.57 9.37
N LEU A 333 10.84 26.54 8.93
CA LEU A 333 11.05 25.95 7.60
C LEU A 333 10.78 26.99 6.51
N VAL A 334 11.84 27.38 5.80
CA VAL A 334 11.76 28.27 4.64
C VAL A 334 11.92 27.45 3.37
N GLN A 335 11.02 27.64 2.41
CA GLN A 335 11.14 27.03 1.09
C GLN A 335 12.47 27.47 0.45
N PRO A 336 13.34 26.54 0.01
CA PRO A 336 14.56 26.92 -0.69
C PRO A 336 14.22 27.62 -2.00
N GLU A 337 15.13 28.48 -2.47
CA GLU A 337 14.96 29.14 -3.77
C GLU A 337 14.90 28.07 -4.88
N LEU A 338 13.75 27.96 -5.56
CA LEU A 338 13.58 27.04 -6.69
C LEU A 338 14.41 27.55 -7.87
N ARG A 339 15.60 26.97 -8.07
CA ARG A 339 16.46 27.24 -9.23
C ARG A 339 16.36 26.12 -10.24
N LEU A 340 16.02 26.47 -11.47
CA LEU A 340 16.02 25.59 -12.63
C LEU A 340 17.11 26.01 -13.62
N PRO A 341 17.74 25.07 -14.34
CA PRO A 341 17.57 23.61 -14.20
C PRO A 341 18.21 23.08 -12.92
N TRP A 342 17.81 21.88 -12.48
CA TRP A 342 18.47 21.20 -11.36
C TRP A 342 19.92 20.85 -11.70
N GLU A 343 20.78 20.83 -10.68
CA GLU A 343 22.16 20.36 -10.84
C GLU A 343 22.15 18.88 -11.24
N SER A 344 23.10 18.49 -12.12
CA SER A 344 23.21 17.11 -12.59
C SER A 344 23.39 16.15 -11.43
N GLY A 345 22.52 15.14 -11.32
CA GLY A 345 22.55 14.16 -10.23
C GLY A 345 21.67 14.52 -9.03
N HIS A 346 21.00 15.68 -9.04
CA HIS A 346 20.02 16.04 -8.02
C HIS A 346 18.60 15.86 -8.56
N THR A 347 17.79 15.10 -7.84
CA THR A 347 16.33 15.03 -8.01
C THR A 347 15.68 15.77 -6.84
N TRP A 348 14.55 16.43 -7.09
CA TRP A 348 13.76 17.02 -6.01
C TRP A 348 13.10 15.93 -5.17
#